data_AF-A0A2G8KBZ2-F1
#
_entry.id   AF-A0A2G8KBZ2-F1
#
_cell.length_a   1.000
_cell.length_b   1.000
_cell.length_c   1.000
_cell.angle_alpha   90.00
_cell.angle_beta   90.00
_cell.angle_gamma   90.00
#
_symmetry.space_group_name_H-M   'P 1'
#
loop_
_entity.id
_entity.type
_entity.pdbx_description
1 polymer ?
#
loop_
_entity_poly.entity_id
_entity_poly.type
_entity_poly.pdbx_seq_one_letter_code
_entity_poly.pdbx_strand_id
1 'polypeptide(L)'
;MRKMLDELMGTTRNGIEEGAARPRFTDAKVCRAFLLNCCPHDILASTRADLGDCTKFHDPALRADYEMASKLREHGYEDDSLAQLNAFLADIDRRTEVSKKRLAETQESLSAEVNAKAEKVHEFAEHIGKKLAEAEKLGNDGFVEES
;
A
#
# COMPACT_ATOMS: atom_id res chain seq x y z
N MET A 1 9.99 -7.37 27.79
CA MET A 1 11.04 -8.28 28.29
C MET A 1 10.69 -9.77 28.15
N ARG A 2 9.42 -10.20 28.23
CA ARG A 2 9.03 -11.62 28.09
C ARG A 2 9.26 -12.18 26.68
N LYS A 3 8.81 -11.46 25.64
CA LYS A 3 8.92 -11.84 24.22
C LYS A 3 10.37 -12.10 23.75
N MET A 4 11.30 -11.22 24.12
CA MET A 4 12.73 -11.35 23.78
C MET A 4 13.42 -12.51 24.51
N LEU A 5 12.97 -12.85 25.73
CA LEU A 5 13.49 -13.99 26.49
C LEU A 5 12.91 -15.32 25.98
N ASP A 6 11.67 -15.32 25.51
CA ASP A 6 11.01 -16.49 24.90
C ASP A 6 11.63 -16.82 23.53
N GLU A 7 12.11 -15.82 22.78
CA GLU A 7 12.90 -15.99 21.54
C GLU A 7 14.28 -16.60 21.79
N LEU A 8 14.90 -16.33 22.94
CA LEU A 8 16.29 -16.74 23.23
C LEU A 8 16.40 -18.07 23.99
N MET A 9 15.44 -18.38 24.87
CA MET A 9 15.49 -19.54 25.78
C MET A 9 14.32 -20.52 25.58
N GLY A 10 13.46 -20.26 24.59
CA GLY A 10 12.22 -20.99 24.36
C GLY A 10 11.14 -20.65 25.39
N THR A 11 9.88 -20.80 24.98
CA THR A 11 8.68 -20.60 25.82
C THR A 11 8.60 -21.56 27.02
N THR A 12 9.52 -22.53 27.12
CA THR A 12 9.73 -23.51 28.19
C THR A 12 10.05 -22.93 29.56
N ARG A 13 10.42 -21.64 29.68
CA ARG A 13 10.94 -21.08 30.95
C ARG A 13 9.87 -20.90 32.03
N ASN A 14 8.61 -20.75 31.65
CA ASN A 14 7.50 -20.74 32.60
C ASN A 14 6.83 -22.10 32.46
N GLY A 15 7.02 -22.99 33.43
CA GLY A 15 6.41 -24.33 33.44
C GLY A 15 4.95 -24.24 32.97
N ILE A 16 4.71 -24.74 31.76
CA ILE A 16 3.37 -24.76 31.17
C ILE A 16 2.57 -25.75 32.01
N GLU A 17 1.40 -25.31 32.47
CA GLU A 17 0.41 -26.12 33.15
C GLU A 17 0.33 -27.52 32.51
N GLU A 18 0.46 -28.54 33.35
CA GLU A 18 0.36 -29.96 33.03
C GLU A 18 -1.01 -30.27 32.37
N GLY A 19 -1.16 -30.02 31.08
CA GLY A 19 -2.42 -30.33 30.38
C GLY A 19 -2.63 -29.70 29.01
N ALA A 20 -1.98 -28.58 28.69
CA ALA A 20 -2.09 -27.99 27.35
C ALA A 20 -1.03 -28.60 26.42
N ALA A 21 -1.44 -29.56 25.58
CA ALA A 21 -0.58 -30.07 24.52
C ALA A 21 -0.06 -28.91 23.66
N ARG A 22 1.26 -28.79 23.52
CA ARG A 22 1.86 -27.78 22.63
C ARG A 22 1.26 -27.93 21.23
N PRO A 23 0.80 -26.82 20.60
CA PRO A 23 0.33 -26.88 19.23
C PRO A 23 1.45 -27.44 18.35
N ARG A 24 1.10 -28.32 17.41
CA ARG A 24 2.07 -28.86 16.46
C ARG A 24 2.04 -28.00 15.19
N PHE A 25 3.15 -27.95 14.46
CA PHE A 25 3.19 -27.25 13.17
C PHE A 25 2.22 -27.84 12.12
N THR A 26 1.69 -29.04 12.35
CA THR A 26 0.68 -29.70 11.52
C THR A 26 -0.75 -29.21 11.78
N ASP A 27 -0.99 -28.44 12.85
CA ASP A 27 -2.33 -27.97 13.19
C ASP A 27 -2.82 -26.92 12.19
N ALA A 28 -4.08 -27.04 11.77
CA ALA A 28 -4.69 -26.11 10.80
C ALA A 28 -4.80 -24.65 11.30
N LYS A 29 -4.64 -24.44 12.61
CA LYS A 29 -4.61 -23.11 13.24
C LYS A 29 -3.28 -22.40 13.04
N VAL A 30 -2.21 -23.12 12.72
CA VAL A 30 -0.88 -22.55 12.49
C VAL A 30 -0.80 -21.98 11.08
N CYS A 31 -0.16 -20.83 10.93
CA CYS A 31 0.01 -20.20 9.64
C CYS A 31 1.09 -20.92 8.82
N ARG A 32 0.68 -21.69 7.81
CA ARG A 32 1.60 -22.37 6.88
C ARG A 32 2.52 -21.39 6.15
N ALA A 33 2.00 -20.24 5.73
CA ALA A 33 2.81 -19.19 5.11
C ALA A 33 3.85 -18.60 6.08
N PHE A 34 3.58 -18.56 7.39
CA PHE A 34 4.56 -18.14 8.39
C PHE A 34 5.68 -19.18 8.56
N LEU A 35 5.34 -20.47 8.54
CA LEU A 35 6.35 -21.55 8.56
C LEU A 35 7.31 -21.47 7.37
N LEU A 36 6.86 -20.93 6.23
CA LEU A 36 7.65 -20.69 5.03
C LEU A 36 8.27 -19.28 4.94
N ASN A 37 8.16 -18.45 6.00
CA ASN A 37 8.63 -17.05 6.00
C ASN A 37 8.01 -16.16 4.92
N CYS A 38 6.82 -16.50 4.42
CA CYS A 38 6.14 -15.77 3.34
C CYS A 38 4.79 -15.18 3.76
N CYS A 39 4.45 -15.15 5.05
CA CYS A 39 3.18 -14.60 5.51
C CYS A 39 3.08 -13.08 5.23
N PRO A 40 2.09 -12.61 4.44
CA PRO A 40 1.94 -11.18 4.14
C PRO A 40 1.72 -10.32 5.38
N HIS A 41 1.02 -10.84 6.40
CA HIS A 41 0.74 -10.13 7.64
C HIS A 41 2.02 -9.82 8.44
N ASP A 42 3.01 -10.73 8.40
CA ASP A 42 4.27 -10.55 9.13
C ASP A 42 5.24 -9.67 8.34
N ILE A 43 5.31 -9.86 7.01
CA ILE A 43 6.21 -9.11 6.12
C ILE A 43 5.78 -7.64 6.01
N LEU A 44 4.47 -7.37 5.92
CA LEU A 44 3.93 -6.03 5.78
C LEU A 44 3.67 -5.34 7.13
N ALA A 45 3.96 -6.02 8.24
CA ALA A 45 3.84 -5.44 9.57
C ALA A 45 4.64 -4.14 9.63
N SER A 46 4.08 -3.10 10.24
CA SER A 46 4.71 -1.76 10.35
C SER A 46 4.90 -1.00 9.04
N THR A 47 4.32 -1.46 7.93
CA THR A 47 4.29 -0.69 6.67
C THR A 47 2.98 0.10 6.55
N ARG A 48 2.90 1.00 5.57
CA ARG A 48 1.62 1.69 5.25
C ARG A 48 0.53 0.75 4.72
N ALA A 49 0.91 -0.47 4.34
CA ALA A 49 0.01 -1.51 3.84
C ALA A 49 -0.22 -2.60 4.89
N ASP A 50 -0.03 -2.29 6.17
CA ASP A 50 -0.23 -3.25 7.27
C ASP A 50 -1.66 -3.82 7.24
N LEU A 51 -1.73 -5.15 7.26
CA LEU A 51 -2.98 -5.91 7.24
C LEU A 51 -3.50 -6.20 8.64
N GLY A 52 -2.73 -5.85 9.68
CA GLY A 52 -2.97 -6.21 11.07
C GLY A 52 -2.58 -7.64 11.39
N ASP A 53 -2.92 -8.06 12.60
CA ASP A 53 -2.55 -9.38 13.13
C ASP A 53 -3.11 -10.52 12.27
N CYS A 54 -2.29 -11.55 12.04
CA CYS A 54 -2.73 -12.72 11.30
C CYS A 54 -3.81 -13.48 12.09
N THR A 55 -4.82 -13.99 11.38
CA THR A 55 -5.85 -14.86 11.97
C THR A 55 -5.32 -16.23 12.39
N LYS A 56 -4.21 -16.65 11.80
CA LYS A 56 -3.52 -17.91 12.08
C LYS A 56 -2.37 -17.67 13.05
N PHE A 57 -2.03 -18.69 13.84
CA PHE A 57 -1.01 -18.61 14.88
C PHE A 57 0.40 -18.55 14.29
N HIS A 58 1.19 -17.56 14.72
CA HIS A 58 2.60 -17.36 14.36
C HIS A 58 3.47 -17.63 15.59
N ASP A 59 4.25 -18.71 15.57
CA ASP A 59 5.21 -19.03 16.63
C ASP A 59 6.55 -19.45 16.01
N PRO A 60 7.64 -18.70 16.27
CA PRO A 60 8.97 -19.03 15.79
C PRO A 60 9.46 -20.43 16.17
N ALA A 61 8.99 -20.98 17.31
CA ALA A 61 9.34 -22.34 17.72
C ALA A 61 8.79 -23.39 16.73
N LEU A 62 7.55 -23.22 16.28
CA LEU A 62 6.92 -24.11 15.30
C LEU A 62 7.59 -24.03 13.93
N ARG A 63 8.14 -22.86 13.58
CA ARG A 63 8.93 -22.68 12.37
C ARG A 63 10.23 -23.48 12.43
N ALA A 64 10.96 -23.41 13.55
CA ALA A 64 12.17 -24.21 13.73
C ALA A 64 11.88 -25.72 13.66
N ASP A 65 10.77 -26.17 14.27
CA ASP A 65 10.30 -27.55 14.17
C ASP A 65 9.97 -27.95 12.73
N TYR A 66 9.30 -27.07 11.97
CA TYR A 66 9.00 -27.29 10.56
C TYR A 66 10.27 -27.34 9.70
N GLU A 67 11.24 -26.45 9.89
CA GLU A 67 12.50 -26.45 9.15
C GLU A 67 13.30 -27.75 9.37
N MET A 68 13.25 -28.31 10.58
CA MET A 68 13.83 -29.62 10.86
C MET A 68 13.05 -30.75 10.19
N ALA A 69 11.71 -30.73 10.27
CA ALA A 69 10.86 -31.74 9.64
C ALA A 69 10.93 -31.72 8.10
N SER A 70 11.03 -30.53 7.51
CA SER A 70 11.11 -30.34 6.06
C SER A 70 12.39 -30.91 5.45
N LYS A 71 13.46 -31.10 6.24
CA LYS A 71 14.68 -31.81 5.80
C LYS A 71 14.48 -33.31 5.68
N LEU A 72 13.55 -33.86 6.45
CA LEU A 72 13.25 -35.29 6.51
C LEU A 72 12.16 -35.68 5.51
N ARG A 73 11.19 -34.79 5.27
CA ARG A 73 10.05 -35.06 4.39
C ARG A 73 9.49 -33.76 3.82
N GLU A 74 9.04 -33.83 2.56
CA GLU A 74 8.23 -32.77 1.95
C GLU A 74 6.80 -32.77 2.49
N HIS A 75 6.34 -31.62 2.97
CA HIS A 75 5.01 -31.43 3.56
C HIS A 75 4.00 -30.78 2.61
N GLY A 76 4.44 -30.22 1.46
CA GLY A 76 3.56 -29.64 0.45
C GLY A 76 2.82 -28.36 0.89
N TYR A 77 3.33 -27.63 1.88
CA TYR A 77 2.71 -26.39 2.36
C TYR A 77 2.92 -25.20 1.42
N GLU A 78 3.80 -25.36 0.43
CA GLU A 78 4.13 -24.36 -0.58
C GLU A 78 2.94 -24.08 -1.49
N ASP A 79 2.23 -25.11 -1.95
CA ASP A 79 1.07 -24.96 -2.85
C ASP A 79 -0.06 -24.15 -2.21
N ASP A 80 -0.39 -24.45 -0.95
CA ASP A 80 -1.41 -23.71 -0.19
C ASP A 80 -0.98 -22.25 0.05
N SER A 81 0.30 -22.04 0.33
CA SER A 81 0.85 -20.71 0.54
C SER A 81 0.88 -19.90 -0.76
N LEU A 82 1.23 -20.52 -1.88
CA LEU A 82 1.18 -19.91 -3.21
C LEU A 82 -0.25 -19.53 -3.62
N ALA A 83 -1.22 -20.40 -3.37
CA ALA A 83 -2.63 -20.09 -3.64
C ALA A 83 -3.10 -18.86 -2.82
N GLN A 84 -2.75 -18.82 -1.53
CA GLN A 84 -3.06 -17.69 -0.66
C GLN A 84 -2.37 -16.40 -1.14
N LEU A 85 -1.09 -16.47 -1.54
CA LEU A 85 -0.33 -15.32 -2.03
C LEU A 85 -0.87 -14.80 -3.36
N ASN A 86 -1.23 -15.68 -4.30
CA ASN A 86 -1.81 -15.28 -5.57
C ASN A 86 -3.16 -14.57 -5.38
N ALA A 87 -4.01 -15.06 -4.47
CA ALA A 87 -5.24 -14.38 -4.12
C ALA A 87 -4.99 -12.98 -3.51
N PHE A 88 -3.96 -12.86 -2.67
CA PHE A 88 -3.56 -11.58 -2.10
C PHE A 88 -3.05 -10.59 -3.16
N LEU A 89 -2.16 -11.04 -4.05
CA LEU A 89 -1.64 -10.24 -5.16
C LEU A 89 -2.78 -9.73 -6.06
N ALA A 90 -3.75 -10.59 -6.40
CA ALA A 90 -4.89 -10.19 -7.20
C ALA A 90 -5.73 -9.06 -6.55
N ASP A 91 -5.89 -9.06 -5.22
CA ASP A 91 -6.59 -7.95 -4.55
C ASP A 91 -5.76 -6.66 -4.56
N ILE A 92 -4.44 -6.75 -4.39
CA ILE A 92 -3.53 -5.60 -4.46
C ILE A 92 -3.50 -5.00 -5.87
N ASP A 93 -3.43 -5.83 -6.91
CA ASP A 93 -3.50 -5.38 -8.30
C ASP A 93 -4.82 -4.67 -8.57
N ARG A 94 -5.94 -5.24 -8.12
CA ARG A 94 -7.26 -4.61 -8.25
C ARG A 94 -7.31 -3.24 -7.55
N ARG A 95 -6.81 -3.14 -6.31
CA ARG A 95 -6.74 -1.85 -5.58
C ARG A 95 -5.86 -0.83 -6.30
N THR A 96 -4.76 -1.30 -6.88
CA THR A 96 -3.81 -0.47 -7.64
C THR A 96 -4.48 0.08 -8.90
N GLU A 97 -5.19 -0.75 -9.66
CA GLU A 97 -5.91 -0.31 -10.86
C GLU A 97 -7.02 0.70 -10.55
N VAL A 98 -7.79 0.48 -9.48
CA VAL A 98 -8.79 1.47 -9.02
C VAL A 98 -8.12 2.80 -8.66
N SER A 99 -6.99 2.75 -7.97
CA SER A 99 -6.25 3.96 -7.57
C SER A 99 -5.68 4.70 -8.76
N LYS A 100 -5.13 3.99 -9.75
CA LYS A 100 -4.66 4.55 -11.04
C LYS A 100 -5.80 5.20 -11.81
N LYS A 101 -6.97 4.54 -11.90
CA LYS A 101 -8.14 5.09 -12.58
C LYS A 101 -8.61 6.40 -11.93
N ARG A 102 -8.73 6.42 -10.60
CA ARG A 102 -9.09 7.63 -9.85
C ARG A 102 -8.09 8.76 -10.07
N LEU A 103 -6.79 8.43 -10.10
CA LEU A 103 -5.74 9.40 -10.38
C LEU A 103 -5.89 9.99 -11.79
N ALA A 104 -6.13 9.14 -12.80
CA ALA A 104 -6.34 9.57 -14.17
C ALA A 104 -7.55 10.52 -14.32
N GLU A 105 -8.70 10.17 -13.72
CA GLU A 105 -9.91 11.01 -13.71
C GLU A 105 -9.67 12.37 -13.01
N THR A 106 -8.88 12.37 -11.93
CA THR A 106 -8.51 13.61 -11.22
C THR A 106 -7.58 14.47 -12.06
N GLN A 107 -6.62 13.85 -12.76
CA GLN A 107 -5.69 14.57 -13.63
C GLN A 107 -6.39 15.15 -14.87
N GLU A 108 -7.35 14.44 -15.45
CA GLU A 108 -8.15 14.91 -16.58
C GLU A 108 -9.00 16.13 -16.18
N SER A 109 -9.69 16.07 -15.03
CA SER A 109 -10.50 17.20 -14.55
C SER A 109 -9.65 18.43 -14.22
N LEU A 110 -8.48 18.24 -13.58
CA LEU A 110 -7.53 19.33 -13.35
C LEU A 110 -6.99 19.92 -14.65
N SER A 111 -6.66 19.09 -15.64
CA SER A 111 -6.16 19.56 -16.94
C SER A 111 -7.23 20.37 -17.69
N ALA A 112 -8.49 19.95 -17.63
CA ALA A 112 -9.60 20.69 -18.23
C ALA A 112 -9.79 22.05 -17.56
N GLU A 113 -9.74 22.11 -16.23
CA GLU A 113 -9.85 23.37 -15.48
C GLU A 113 -8.69 24.33 -15.78
N VAL A 114 -7.46 23.80 -15.83
CA VAL A 114 -6.26 24.59 -16.15
C VAL A 114 -6.36 25.14 -17.57
N ASN A 115 -6.78 24.34 -18.55
CA ASN A 115 -6.96 24.80 -19.93
C ASN A 115 -8.03 25.91 -20.02
N ALA A 116 -9.17 25.75 -19.35
CA ALA A 116 -10.21 26.77 -19.33
C ALA A 116 -9.74 28.10 -18.68
N LYS A 117 -8.90 28.01 -17.63
CA LYS A 117 -8.28 29.20 -17.04
C LYS A 117 -7.26 29.83 -17.98
N ALA A 118 -6.45 29.04 -18.68
CA ALA A 118 -5.49 29.52 -19.66
C ALA A 118 -6.18 30.24 -20.83
N GLU A 119 -7.30 29.72 -21.33
CA GLU A 119 -8.12 30.38 -22.36
C GLU A 119 -8.62 31.75 -21.88
N LYS A 120 -9.14 31.86 -20.66
CA LYS A 120 -9.56 33.16 -20.09
C LYS A 120 -8.40 34.14 -19.96
N VAL A 121 -7.22 33.66 -19.56
CA VAL A 121 -6.01 34.49 -19.49
C VAL A 121 -5.64 35.01 -20.88
N HIS A 122 -5.72 34.18 -21.92
CA HIS A 122 -5.49 34.60 -23.30
C HIS A 122 -6.53 35.62 -23.77
N GLU A 123 -7.81 35.41 -23.47
CA GLU A 123 -8.89 36.35 -23.81
C GLU A 123 -8.68 37.71 -23.14
N PHE A 124 -8.34 37.74 -21.85
CA PHE A 124 -8.01 38.98 -21.16
C PHE A 124 -6.77 39.65 -21.74
N ALA A 125 -5.73 38.90 -22.11
CA ALA A 125 -4.55 39.45 -22.76
C ALA A 125 -4.89 40.12 -24.10
N GLU A 126 -5.77 39.52 -24.91
CA GLU A 126 -6.26 40.14 -26.14
C GLU A 126 -7.06 41.42 -25.87
N HIS A 127 -7.95 41.42 -24.88
CA HIS A 127 -8.71 42.61 -24.51
C HIS A 127 -7.80 43.74 -24.03
N ILE A 128 -6.80 43.43 -23.21
CA ILE A 128 -5.79 44.39 -22.76
C ILE A 128 -5.03 44.95 -23.97
N GLY A 129 -4.61 44.10 -24.92
CA GLY A 129 -3.94 44.53 -26.14
C GLY A 129 -4.79 45.48 -27.00
N LYS A 130 -6.09 45.17 -27.18
CA LYS A 130 -7.03 46.05 -27.90
C LYS A 130 -7.19 47.39 -27.21
N LYS A 131 -7.36 47.40 -25.88
CA LYS A 131 -7.53 48.63 -25.09
C LYS A 131 -6.26 49.48 -25.06
N LEU A 132 -5.09 48.87 -24.98
CA LEU A 132 -3.81 49.58 -25.11
C LEU A 132 -3.66 50.23 -26.48
N ALA A 133 -3.99 49.52 -27.55
CA ALA A 133 -3.94 50.08 -28.90
C ALA A 133 -4.95 51.24 -29.11
N GLU A 134 -6.13 51.17 -28.50
CA GLU A 134 -7.11 52.27 -28.48
C GLU A 134 -6.55 53.50 -27.72
N ALA A 135 -5.97 53.28 -26.53
CA ALA A 135 -5.37 54.35 -25.72
C ALA A 135 -4.17 55.02 -26.43
N GLU A 136 -3.31 54.24 -27.09
CA GLU A 136 -2.19 54.77 -27.88
C GLU A 136 -2.66 55.64 -29.05
N LYS A 137 -3.75 55.24 -29.73
CA LYS A 137 -4.35 56.06 -30.80
C LYS A 137 -4.91 57.38 -30.27
N LEU A 138 -5.71 57.34 -29.20
CA LEU A 138 -6.28 58.53 -28.58
C LEU A 138 -5.20 59.48 -28.05
N GLY A 139 -4.09 58.95 -27.54
CA GLY A 139 -2.91 59.72 -27.14
C GLY A 139 -2.21 60.39 -28.33
N ASN A 140 -2.06 59.69 -29.47
CA ASN A 140 -1.48 60.27 -30.69
C ASN A 140 -2.38 61.36 -31.32
N ASP A 141 -3.70 61.22 -31.20
CA ASP A 141 -4.67 62.20 -31.69
C ASP A 141 -4.81 63.44 -30.76
N GLY A 142 -4.12 63.44 -29.61
CA GLY A 142 -3.99 64.62 -28.73
C GLY A 142 -5.12 64.80 -27.71
N PHE A 143 -6.03 63.83 -27.57
CA PHE A 143 -7.12 63.84 -26.58
C PHE A 143 -6.66 63.26 -25.23
N VAL A 144 -5.63 63.88 -24.64
CA VAL A 144 -4.95 63.38 -23.43
C VAL A 144 -5.84 63.41 -22.17
N GLU A 145 -6.95 64.17 -22.17
CA GLU A 145 -7.89 64.23 -21.03
C GLU A 145 -9.03 63.20 -21.06
N GLU A 146 -9.26 62.48 -22.17
CA GLU A 146 -10.32 61.45 -22.29
C GLU A 146 -9.79 60.00 -22.26
N SER A 147 -8.50 59.80 -21.95
CA SER A 147 -7.85 58.48 -21.82
C SER A 147 -8.03 57.83 -20.44
#